data_AF-A0A1E1M300-F1
#
_entry.id   AF-A0A1E1M300-F1
#
_cell.length_a   1.000
_cell.length_b   1.000
_cell.length_c   1.000
_cell.angle_alpha   90.00
_cell.angle_beta   90.00
_cell.angle_gamma   90.00
#
_symmetry.space_group_name_H-M   'P 1'
#
loop_
_entity.id
_entity.type
_entity.pdbx_description
1 polymer ?
#
loop_
_entity_poly.entity_id
_entity_poly.type
_entity_poly.pdbx_seq_one_letter_code
_entity_poly.pdbx_strand_id
1 'polypeptide(L)'
;MQANTNAATSVWIQAPAYVLVAFSEAFEIVTGLEITYTQAPKILRSLVSSFFWVTNGSAAAICISLTPVTKNPDIIWMYTSLAVITFVGGCTFYADFRNSRGREQRSFRWE
;
A
#
# COMPACT_ATOMS: atom_id res chain seq x y z
N MET A 1 -29.27 -20.22 26.91
CA MET A 1 -28.37 -21.34 26.61
C MET A 1 -28.14 -21.43 25.10
N GLN A 2 -27.12 -20.72 24.60
CA GLN A 2 -26.36 -21.13 23.41
C GLN A 2 -24.91 -20.71 23.70
N ALA A 3 -24.21 -21.55 24.46
CA ALA A 3 -22.77 -21.55 24.49
C ALA A 3 -22.32 -22.34 23.27
N ASN A 4 -22.11 -21.67 22.14
CA ASN A 4 -21.34 -22.23 21.03
C ASN A 4 -20.02 -21.47 20.92
N THR A 5 -18.97 -22.19 21.26
CA THR A 5 -17.55 -21.84 21.29
C THR A 5 -16.98 -21.60 19.89
N ASN A 6 -17.64 -20.76 19.10
CA ASN A 6 -17.18 -20.26 17.80
C ASN A 6 -16.72 -18.79 17.89
N ALA A 7 -16.59 -18.24 19.10
CA ALA A 7 -15.96 -16.94 19.33
C ALA A 7 -14.45 -16.96 19.06
N ALA A 8 -13.91 -18.14 18.73
CA ALA A 8 -12.54 -18.38 18.31
C ALA A 8 -12.40 -18.41 16.77
N THR A 9 -13.20 -17.66 16.01
CA THR A 9 -12.83 -17.24 14.64
C THR A 9 -11.72 -16.19 14.70
N SER A 10 -10.60 -16.66 15.23
CA SER A 10 -9.22 -16.40 14.84
C SER A 10 -8.76 -14.94 14.73
N VAL A 11 -8.61 -14.29 15.89
CA VAL A 11 -7.57 -13.25 16.07
C VAL A 11 -6.21 -13.76 15.55
N TRP A 12 -5.95 -15.06 15.71
CA TRP A 12 -4.78 -15.77 15.19
C TRP A 12 -4.68 -15.87 13.65
N ILE A 13 -5.78 -15.81 12.90
CA ILE A 13 -5.72 -15.79 11.41
C ILE A 13 -5.50 -14.36 10.88
N GLN A 14 -5.91 -13.36 11.66
CA GLN A 14 -5.76 -11.95 11.32
C GLN A 14 -4.37 -11.42 11.70
N ALA A 15 -3.79 -11.95 12.78
CA ALA A 15 -2.43 -11.65 13.22
C ALA A 15 -1.38 -11.72 12.08
N PRO A 16 -1.28 -12.80 11.28
CA PRO A 16 -0.31 -12.84 10.18
C PRO A 16 -0.61 -11.80 9.10
N ALA A 17 -1.89 -11.50 8.82
CA ALA A 17 -2.26 -10.48 7.85
C ALA A 17 -1.80 -9.07 8.30
N TYR A 18 -2.01 -8.70 9.57
CA TYR A 18 -1.53 -7.42 10.10
C TYR A 18 0.00 -7.34 10.15
N VAL A 19 0.67 -8.43 10.51
CA VAL A 19 2.14 -8.50 10.51
C VAL A 19 2.69 -8.26 9.09
N LEU A 20 2.12 -8.90 8.07
CA LEU A 20 2.53 -8.72 6.67
C LEU A 20 2.32 -7.28 6.19
N VAL A 21 1.19 -6.65 6.56
CA VAL A 21 0.92 -5.24 6.22
C VAL A 21 1.94 -4.32 6.88
N ALA A 22 2.23 -4.50 8.18
CA ALA A 22 3.21 -3.69 8.89
C ALA A 22 4.62 -3.81 8.28
N PHE A 23 5.02 -5.02 7.85
CA PHE A 23 6.27 -5.21 7.11
C PHE A 23 6.26 -4.49 5.76
N SER A 24 5.14 -4.52 5.04
CA SER A 24 5.00 -3.82 3.75
C SER A 24 5.15 -2.31 3.92
N GLU A 25 4.54 -1.71 4.93
CA GLU A 25 4.65 -0.27 5.22
C GLU A 25 6.09 0.11 5.61
N ALA A 26 6.77 -0.72 6.41
CA ALA A 26 8.15 -0.47 6.80
C ALA A 26 9.10 -0.44 5.59
N PHE A 27 8.95 -1.38 4.65
CA PHE A 27 9.74 -1.37 3.42
C PHE A 27 9.44 -0.18 2.53
N GLU A 28 8.17 0.19 2.39
CA GLU A 28 7.74 1.32 1.58
C GLU A 28 8.35 2.64 2.07
N ILE A 29 8.32 2.89 3.39
CA ILE A 29 8.90 4.10 3.98
C ILE A 29 10.42 4.14 3.80
N VAL A 30 11.13 3.05 4.11
CA VAL A 30 12.60 3.01 4.04
C VAL A 30 13.08 3.18 2.60
N THR A 31 12.53 2.39 1.67
CA THR A 31 12.91 2.48 0.24
C THR A 31 12.43 3.78 -0.39
N GLY A 32 11.25 4.28 -0.05
CA GLY A 32 10.72 5.55 -0.55
C GLY A 32 11.60 6.74 -0.16
N LEU A 33 12.05 6.78 1.10
CA LEU A 33 12.99 7.79 1.57
C LEU A 33 14.37 7.61 0.91
N GLU A 34 14.89 6.40 0.79
CA GLU A 34 16.19 6.15 0.16
C GLU A 34 16.23 6.57 -1.32
N ILE A 35 15.20 6.22 -2.10
CA ILE A 35 15.08 6.64 -3.51
C ILE A 35 14.96 8.16 -3.61
N THR A 36 14.21 8.80 -2.72
CA THR A 36 14.06 10.26 -2.75
C THR A 36 15.32 10.99 -2.29
N TYR A 37 16.09 10.45 -1.35
CA TYR A 37 17.37 11.04 -0.95
C TYR A 37 18.49 10.88 -1.98
N THR A 38 18.48 9.80 -2.76
CA THR A 38 19.47 9.52 -3.81
C THR A 38 19.18 10.25 -5.11
N GLN A 39 17.90 10.45 -5.46
CA GLN A 39 17.49 11.09 -6.72
C GLN A 39 17.11 12.58 -6.56
N ALA A 40 16.73 13.06 -5.37
CA ALA A 40 16.26 14.44 -5.21
C ALA A 40 17.36 15.47 -4.86
N PRO A 41 17.33 16.68 -5.46
CA PRO A 41 18.13 17.82 -5.04
C PRO A 41 17.95 18.14 -3.55
N LYS A 42 19.03 18.57 -2.87
CA LYS A 42 19.06 18.79 -1.40
C LYS A 42 17.91 19.67 -0.85
N ILE A 43 17.38 20.59 -1.65
CA ILE A 43 16.30 21.52 -1.29
C ILE A 43 14.89 20.89 -1.34
N LEU A 44 14.68 19.82 -2.12
CA LEU A 44 13.33 19.25 -2.35
C LEU A 44 12.98 18.09 -1.42
N ARG A 45 13.92 17.61 -0.60
CA ARG A 45 13.73 16.43 0.27
C ARG A 45 12.54 16.58 1.23
N SER A 46 12.41 17.75 1.87
CA SER A 46 11.30 18.02 2.80
C SER A 46 9.95 18.14 2.10
N LEU A 47 9.94 18.57 0.83
CA LEU A 47 8.72 18.70 0.04
C LEU A 47 8.24 17.32 -0.45
N VAL A 48 9.16 16.42 -0.79
CA VAL A 48 8.79 15.05 -1.16
C VAL A 48 8.28 14.25 0.04
N SER A 49 8.93 14.38 1.21
CA SER A 49 8.45 13.75 2.43
C SER A 49 7.07 14.26 2.88
N SER A 50 6.75 15.55 2.67
CA SER A 50 5.42 16.05 3.01
C SER A 50 4.34 15.48 2.09
N PHE A 51 4.61 15.32 0.79
CA PHE A 51 3.69 14.63 -0.12
C PHE A 51 3.45 13.18 0.29
N PHE A 52 4.48 12.47 0.75
CA PHE A 52 4.35 11.10 1.26
C PHE A 52 3.33 11.01 2.42
N TRP A 53 3.42 11.90 3.40
CA TRP A 53 2.47 11.95 4.52
C TRP A 53 1.07 12.42 4.10
N VAL A 54 0.98 13.36 3.16
CA VAL A 54 -0.31 13.82 2.62
C VAL A 54 -1.02 12.68 1.89
N THR A 55 -0.31 11.87 1.11
CA THR A 55 -0.87 10.68 0.46
C THR A 55 -1.40 9.70 1.50
N ASN A 56 -0.62 9.40 2.56
CA ASN A 56 -1.08 8.55 3.66
C ASN A 56 -2.33 9.11 4.37
N GLY A 57 -2.37 10.42 4.65
CA GLY A 57 -3.53 11.08 5.23
C GLY A 57 -4.76 11.05 4.32
N SER A 58 -4.57 11.21 3.01
CA SER A 58 -5.65 11.15 2.03
C SER A 58 -6.25 9.74 1.92
N ALA A 59 -5.41 8.70 1.99
CA ALA A 59 -5.87 7.31 2.02
C ALA A 59 -6.73 7.04 3.27
N ALA A 60 -6.29 7.50 4.44
CA ALA A 60 -7.07 7.40 5.67
C ALA A 60 -8.41 8.16 5.58
N ALA A 61 -8.43 9.33 4.96
CA ALA A 61 -9.67 10.10 4.73
C ALA A 61 -10.66 9.36 3.83
N ILE A 62 -10.18 8.69 2.77
CA ILE A 62 -11.00 7.85 1.90
C ILE A 62 -11.56 6.66 2.68
N CYS A 63 -10.74 5.98 3.50
CA CYS A 63 -11.19 4.88 4.35
C CYS A 63 -12.31 5.31 5.31
N ILE A 64 -12.18 6.49 5.93
CA ILE A 64 -13.22 7.06 6.80
C ILE A 64 -14.48 7.37 5.99
N SER A 65 -14.35 7.90 4.77
CA SER A 65 -15.49 8.19 3.87
C SER A 65 -16.23 6.92 3.41
N LEU A 66 -15.60 5.75 3.43
CA LEU A 66 -16.20 4.47 3.07
C LEU A 66 -16.94 3.78 4.24
N THR A 67 -16.81 4.29 5.47
CA THR A 67 -17.51 3.80 6.67
C THR A 67 -19.04 3.61 6.52
N PRO A 68 -19.82 4.47 5.82
CA PRO A 68 -21.28 4.30 5.73
C PRO A 68 -21.73 3.15 4.79
N VAL A 69 -20.84 2.64 3.92
CA VAL A 69 -21.07 1.52 2.99
C VAL A 69 -20.98 0.15 3.69
N THR A 70 -20.46 0.10 4.92
CA THR A 70 -20.25 -1.13 5.71
C THR A 70 -21.55 -1.63 6.37
N LYS A 71 -22.64 -1.81 5.61
CA LYS A 71 -23.88 -2.47 6.08
C LYS A 71 -24.02 -3.86 5.43
N ASN A 72 -24.60 -4.82 6.15
CA ASN A 72 -24.90 -6.16 5.63
C ASN A 72 -25.73 -6.02 4.33
N PRO A 73 -25.41 -6.69 3.19
CA PRO A 73 -24.37 -7.69 2.87
C PRO A 73 -23.16 -7.16 2.05
N ASP A 74 -23.00 -5.85 1.90
CA ASP A 74 -22.04 -5.24 0.94
C ASP A 74 -20.58 -5.21 1.43
N ILE A 75 -20.33 -5.59 2.69
CA ILE A 75 -18.98 -5.63 3.28
C ILE A 75 -18.03 -6.54 2.51
N ILE A 76 -18.52 -7.69 2.00
CA ILE A 76 -17.70 -8.63 1.23
C ILE A 76 -17.29 -7.98 -0.10
N TRP A 77 -18.23 -7.35 -0.79
CA TRP A 77 -17.97 -6.65 -2.05
C TRP A 77 -17.02 -5.47 -1.90
N MET A 78 -17.08 -4.75 -0.78
CA MET A 78 -16.13 -3.69 -0.47
C MET A 78 -14.71 -4.22 -0.28
N TYR A 79 -14.51 -5.27 0.52
CA TYR A 79 -13.17 -5.86 0.70
C TYR A 79 -12.65 -6.55 -0.57
N THR A 80 -13.51 -7.20 -1.35
CA THR A 80 -13.12 -7.83 -2.62
C THR A 80 -12.69 -6.77 -3.65
N SER A 81 -13.45 -5.69 -3.80
CA SER A 81 -13.07 -4.60 -4.71
C SER A 81 -11.78 -3.90 -4.27
N LEU A 82 -11.60 -3.67 -2.96
CA LEU A 82 -10.36 -3.11 -2.42
C LEU A 82 -9.16 -4.02 -2.72
N ALA A 83 -9.31 -5.35 -2.52
CA ALA A 83 -8.26 -6.32 -2.82
C ALA A 83 -7.89 -6.33 -4.32
N VAL A 84 -8.89 -6.24 -5.22
CA VAL A 84 -8.66 -6.17 -6.67
C VAL A 84 -7.94 -4.87 -7.04
N ILE A 85 -8.34 -3.73 -6.48
CA ILE A 85 -7.70 -2.43 -6.73
C ILE A 85 -6.24 -2.47 -6.27
N THR A 86 -5.96 -2.98 -5.07
CA THR A 86 -4.59 -3.11 -4.55
C THR A 86 -3.76 -4.07 -5.40
N PHE A 87 -4.33 -5.18 -5.85
CA PHE A 87 -3.63 -6.13 -6.73
C PHE A 87 -3.27 -5.51 -8.08
N VAL A 88 -4.21 -4.81 -8.72
CA VAL A 88 -3.97 -4.11 -9.99
C VAL A 88 -2.94 -2.99 -9.80
N GLY A 89 -3.00 -2.24 -8.70
CA GLY A 89 -2.03 -1.22 -8.34
C GLY A 89 -0.62 -1.81 -8.19
N GLY A 90 -0.48 -2.93 -7.46
CA GLY A 90 0.78 -3.65 -7.32
C GLY A 90 1.33 -4.16 -8.64
N CYS A 91 0.50 -4.77 -9.50
CA CYS A 91 0.90 -5.21 -10.83
C CYS A 91 1.35 -4.05 -11.72
N THR A 92 0.65 -2.92 -11.67
CA THR A 92 0.98 -1.72 -12.46
C THR A 92 2.31 -1.12 -12.01
N PHE A 93 2.53 -1.00 -10.70
CA PHE A 93 3.81 -0.56 -10.14
C PHE A 93 4.97 -1.46 -10.54
N TYR A 94 4.78 -2.79 -10.45
CA TYR A 94 5.77 -3.76 -10.90
C TYR A 94 6.08 -3.64 -12.40
N ALA A 95 5.04 -3.42 -13.22
CA ALA A 95 5.17 -3.22 -14.66
C ALA A 95 5.92 -1.94 -15.05
N ASP A 96 5.69 -0.83 -14.33
CA ASP A 96 6.45 0.40 -14.56
C ASP A 96 7.91 0.25 -14.12
N PHE A 97 8.16 -0.36 -12.97
CA PHE A 97 9.53 -0.55 -12.45
C PHE A 97 10.38 -1.43 -13.37
N ARG A 98 9.82 -2.52 -13.93
CA ARG A 98 10.54 -3.33 -14.94
C ARG A 98 10.83 -2.54 -16.22
N ASN A 99 9.93 -1.65 -16.63
CA ASN A 99 10.09 -0.86 -17.84
C ASN A 99 11.14 0.24 -17.67
N SER A 100 11.16 0.89 -16.51
CA SER A 100 12.12 1.94 -16.17
C SER A 100 13.55 1.38 -16.07
N ARG A 101 13.75 0.18 -15.49
CA ARG A 101 15.04 -0.53 -15.52
C ARG A 101 15.52 -0.86 -16.95
N GLY A 102 14.60 -1.15 -17.87
CA GLY A 102 14.92 -1.42 -19.27
C GLY A 102 15.26 -0.17 -20.11
N ARG A 103 14.95 1.04 -19.61
CA ARG A 103 15.32 2.31 -20.25
C ARG A 103 16.72 2.76 -19.83
N GLU A 104 17.08 2.61 -18.57
CA GLU A 104 18.41 2.96 -18.06
C GLU A 104 19.53 2.12 -18.70
N GLN A 105 19.31 0.82 -18.87
CA GLN A 105 20.27 -0.08 -19.54
C GLN A 105 20.42 0.19 -21.04
N ARG A 106 19.44 0.85 -21.68
CA ARG A 106 19.54 1.25 -23.09
C ARG A 106 20.30 2.55 -23.25
N SER A 107 20.19 3.51 -22.31
CA SER A 107 20.97 4.74 -22.35
C SER A 107 22.47 4.44 -22.26
N PHE A 108 22.87 3.59 -21.30
CA PHE A 108 24.26 3.16 -21.10
C PHE A 108 24.86 2.31 -22.25
N ARG A 109 24.04 1.87 -23.22
CA ARG A 109 24.50 1.12 -24.40
C ARG A 109 24.99 2.05 -25.52
N TRP A 110 24.70 3.34 -25.43
CA TRP A 110 24.96 4.33 -26.48
C TRP A 110 25.94 5.43 -26.07
N GLU A 111 26.66 5.23 -24.97
CA GLU A 111 27.83 6.01 -24.51
C GLU A 111 29.07 5.11 -24.51
#